data_AF-A0A534U5H4-F1
#
_entry.id   AF-A0A534U5H4-F1
#
_cell.length_a   1.000
_cell.length_b   1.000
_cell.length_c   1.000
_cell.angle_alpha   90.00
_cell.angle_beta   90.00
_cell.angle_gamma   90.00
#
_symmetry.space_group_name_H-M   'P 1'
#
loop_
_entity.id
_entity.type
_entity.pdbx_description
1 polymer ?
#
loop_
_entity_poly.entity_id
_entity_poly.type
_entity_poly.pdbx_seq_one_letter_code
_entity_poly.pdbx_strand_id
1 'polypeptide(L)'
;VEVIRCDFSSVFLFDDKRGVYWLASNVGSSPEVLAELSQLEFPANSLPILRALRPGALIAIDDTNDDSMVPPELSRRLEVASELVAPVARGDRIIGALVIGYRERRGPFSDREQRLTRGIAHTTAITVENGRLIADLQSANRLKSEFVATMSHELRTPLNVIMGYAEMLADGIFHPTEPEWTGTIGRIQEHAWVGSSPAARRSRSATSTSTGCSPTSAAS
;
A
#
# COMPACT_ATOMS: atom_id res chain seq x y z
N VAL A 1 5.55 28.39 7.75
CA VAL A 1 5.25 29.83 7.59
C VAL A 1 6.13 30.68 8.52
N GLU A 2 6.14 30.44 9.84
CA GLU A 2 6.87 31.28 10.82
C GLU A 2 8.41 31.27 10.67
N VAL A 3 9.01 30.11 10.35
CA VAL A 3 10.48 29.96 10.23
C VAL A 3 11.06 30.65 8.99
N ILE A 4 10.32 30.61 7.88
CA ILE A 4 10.72 31.21 6.59
C ILE A 4 10.19 32.65 6.45
N ARG A 5 9.15 33.02 7.21
CA ARG A 5 8.39 34.28 7.06
C ARG A 5 7.81 34.44 5.65
N CYS A 6 7.18 33.39 5.14
CA CYS A 6 6.36 33.43 3.93
C CYS A 6 4.89 33.74 4.28
N ASP A 7 4.07 34.09 3.29
CA ASP A 7 2.65 34.34 3.52
C ASP A 7 1.85 33.03 3.57
N PHE A 8 2.24 32.06 2.74
CA PHE A 8 1.64 30.74 2.71
C PHE A 8 2.67 29.65 2.40
N SER A 9 2.28 28.41 2.68
CA SER A 9 2.99 27.22 2.24
C SER A 9 2.02 26.09 1.95
N SER A 10 2.29 25.35 0.88
CA SER A 10 1.51 24.21 0.44
C SER A 10 2.41 23.01 0.21
N VAL A 11 1.96 21.82 0.59
CA VAL A 11 2.59 20.55 0.23
C VAL A 11 1.65 19.81 -0.71
N PHE A 12 2.14 19.54 -1.91
CA PHE A 12 1.48 18.66 -2.87
C PHE A 12 2.17 17.31 -2.87
N LEU A 13 1.41 16.23 -2.78
CA LEU A 13 1.93 14.87 -2.89
C LEU A 13 1.56 14.28 -4.25
N PHE A 14 2.47 13.46 -4.79
CA PHE A 14 2.26 12.78 -6.04
C PHE A 14 1.62 11.41 -5.81
N ASP A 15 0.52 11.15 -6.51
CA ASP A 15 -0.11 9.82 -6.58
C ASP A 15 0.39 9.10 -7.84
N ASP A 16 1.24 8.07 -7.67
CA ASP A 16 1.80 7.33 -8.80
C ASP A 16 0.75 6.56 -9.62
N LYS A 17 -0.37 6.16 -9.00
CA LYS A 17 -1.42 5.39 -9.68
C LYS A 17 -2.23 6.30 -10.60
N ARG A 18 -2.47 7.52 -10.17
CA ARG A 18 -3.28 8.52 -10.91
C ARG A 18 -2.44 9.44 -11.78
N GLY A 19 -1.14 9.57 -11.49
CA GLY A 19 -0.22 10.45 -12.20
C GLY A 19 -0.47 11.93 -11.91
N VAL A 20 -1.00 12.26 -10.74
CA VAL A 20 -1.40 13.63 -10.36
C VAL A 20 -0.80 14.07 -9.03
N TYR A 21 -0.52 15.36 -8.92
CA TYR A 21 -0.25 16.05 -7.68
C TYR A 21 -1.55 16.55 -7.07
N TRP A 22 -1.73 16.34 -5.77
CA TRP A 22 -2.90 16.79 -5.01
C TRP A 22 -2.46 17.50 -3.72
N LEU A 23 -3.30 18.42 -3.21
CA LEU A 23 -2.99 19.20 -2.02
C LEU A 23 -3.06 18.34 -0.75
N ALA A 24 -1.91 18.03 -0.16
CA ALA A 24 -1.83 17.26 1.08
C ALA A 24 -1.88 18.13 2.35
N SER A 25 -1.35 19.35 2.27
CA SER A 25 -1.35 20.29 3.38
C SER A 25 -1.22 21.72 2.87
N ASN A 26 -1.81 22.67 3.58
CA ASN A 26 -1.66 24.09 3.34
C ASN A 26 -1.68 24.86 4.67
N VAL A 27 -0.91 25.93 4.73
CA VAL A 27 -0.90 26.88 5.83
C VAL A 27 -0.79 28.30 5.27
N GLY A 28 -1.66 29.21 5.70
CA GLY A 28 -1.56 30.65 5.44
C GLY A 28 -2.31 31.17 4.21
N SER A 29 -2.81 30.28 3.33
CA SER A 29 -3.73 30.70 2.26
C SER A 29 -5.08 31.16 2.81
N SER A 30 -5.77 32.03 2.07
CA SER A 30 -7.14 32.42 2.39
C SER A 30 -8.09 31.21 2.31
N PRO A 31 -9.23 31.22 3.02
CA PRO A 31 -10.22 30.14 2.95
C PRO A 31 -10.69 29.85 1.52
N GLU A 32 -10.84 30.88 0.69
CA GLU A 32 -11.24 30.79 -0.71
C GLU A 32 -10.18 30.07 -1.54
N VAL A 33 -8.92 30.47 -1.41
CA VAL A 33 -7.79 29.82 -2.09
C VAL A 33 -7.61 28.38 -1.60
N LEU A 34 -7.78 28.11 -0.31
CA LEU A 34 -7.69 26.76 0.23
C LEU A 34 -8.80 25.86 -0.33
N ALA A 35 -10.04 26.36 -0.38
CA ALA A 35 -11.16 25.63 -0.96
C ALA A 35 -10.88 25.30 -2.43
N GLU A 36 -10.36 26.25 -3.21
CA GLU A 36 -9.96 26.01 -4.60
C GLU A 36 -8.82 24.98 -4.70
N LEU A 37 -7.71 25.17 -3.99
CA LEU A 37 -6.56 24.27 -4.01
C LEU A 37 -6.93 22.84 -3.63
N SER A 38 -7.89 22.65 -2.71
CA SER A 38 -8.36 21.32 -2.28
C SER A 38 -9.08 20.54 -3.37
N GLN A 39 -9.61 21.21 -4.39
CA GLN A 39 -10.32 20.61 -5.51
C GLN A 39 -9.42 20.42 -6.74
N LEU A 40 -8.23 21.01 -6.74
CA LEU A 40 -7.31 20.95 -7.87
C LEU A 40 -6.43 19.70 -7.81
N GLU A 41 -6.31 19.06 -8.96
CA GLU A 41 -5.31 18.03 -9.21
C GLU A 41 -4.50 18.41 -10.43
N PHE A 42 -3.18 18.30 -10.31
CA PHE A 42 -2.26 18.67 -11.38
C PHE A 42 -1.60 17.41 -11.93
N PRO A 43 -1.95 16.96 -13.15
CA PRO A 43 -1.17 15.92 -13.83
C PRO A 43 0.32 16.29 -13.90
N ALA A 44 1.22 15.32 -13.80
CA ALA A 44 2.67 15.59 -13.77
C ALA A 44 3.19 16.46 -14.92
N ASN A 45 2.51 16.40 -16.07
CA ASN A 45 2.87 17.13 -17.29
C ASN A 45 1.98 18.34 -17.58
N SER A 46 1.05 18.71 -16.70
CA SER A 46 0.08 19.79 -16.97
C SER A 46 0.68 21.18 -16.88
N LEU A 47 1.67 21.39 -16.01
CA LEU A 47 2.32 22.68 -15.80
C LEU A 47 3.82 22.61 -16.14
N PRO A 48 4.39 23.66 -16.76
CA PRO A 48 5.84 23.75 -16.96
C PRO A 48 6.64 23.59 -15.66
N ILE A 49 6.18 24.20 -14.56
CA ILE A 49 6.84 24.10 -13.24
C ILE A 49 6.98 22.64 -12.77
N LEU A 50 5.96 21.80 -12.99
CA LEU A 50 5.97 20.39 -12.59
C LEU A 50 6.93 19.56 -13.45
N ARG A 51 6.99 19.84 -14.76
CA ARG A 51 7.94 19.20 -15.68
C ARG A 51 9.40 19.58 -15.39
N ALA A 52 9.62 20.75 -14.81
CA ALA A 52 10.94 21.25 -14.45
C ALA A 52 11.46 20.69 -13.11
N LEU A 53 10.61 20.04 -12.30
CA LEU A 53 11.03 19.48 -11.02
C LEU A 53 12.13 18.43 -11.21
N ARG A 54 13.24 18.59 -10.49
CA ARG A 54 14.36 17.64 -10.45
C ARG A 54 14.81 17.44 -9.00
N PRO A 55 15.15 16.21 -8.56
CA PRO A 55 15.60 15.98 -7.20
C PRO A 55 16.70 16.96 -6.76
N GLY A 56 16.49 17.59 -5.61
CA GLY A 56 17.44 18.55 -5.05
C GLY A 56 17.50 19.93 -5.72
N ALA A 57 16.81 20.17 -6.84
CA ALA A 57 16.77 21.47 -7.51
C ALA A 57 15.57 22.31 -7.03
N LEU A 58 15.82 23.54 -6.59
CA LEU A 58 14.75 24.50 -6.30
C LEU A 58 14.37 25.23 -7.58
N ILE A 59 13.10 25.62 -7.67
CA ILE A 59 12.60 26.52 -8.70
C ILE A 59 12.11 27.77 -7.99
N ALA A 60 12.70 28.92 -8.32
CA ALA A 60 12.30 30.22 -7.79
C ALA A 60 11.57 31.01 -8.89
N ILE A 61 10.40 31.54 -8.55
CA ILE A 61 9.61 32.43 -9.40
C ILE A 61 9.52 33.75 -8.65
N ASP A 62 10.33 34.71 -9.09
CA ASP A 62 10.49 36.01 -8.44
C ASP A 62 9.29 36.94 -8.71
N ASP A 63 8.64 36.80 -9.86
CA ASP A 63 7.36 37.42 -10.19
C ASP A 63 6.55 36.50 -11.11
N THR A 64 5.36 36.10 -10.68
CA THR A 64 4.46 35.23 -11.46
C THR A 64 3.88 35.91 -12.70
N ASN A 65 3.99 37.24 -12.82
CA ASN A 65 3.59 37.97 -14.02
C ASN A 65 4.64 37.91 -15.14
N ASP A 66 5.92 37.77 -14.77
CA ASP A 66 7.05 37.77 -15.70
C ASP A 66 7.54 36.36 -16.05
N ASP A 67 7.04 35.35 -15.34
CA ASP A 67 7.36 33.94 -15.54
C ASP A 67 6.19 33.17 -16.18
N SER A 68 6.49 32.27 -17.12
CA SER A 68 5.51 31.43 -17.80
C SER A 68 5.41 30.01 -17.22
N MET A 69 6.10 29.74 -16.10
CA MET A 69 6.11 28.45 -15.41
C MET A 69 4.74 28.05 -14.86
N VAL A 70 3.90 29.04 -14.54
CA VAL A 70 2.53 28.90 -14.05
C VAL A 70 1.62 29.81 -14.88
N PRO A 71 0.44 29.35 -15.33
CA PRO A 71 -0.51 30.20 -16.04
C PRO A 71 -0.93 31.43 -15.21
N PRO A 72 -0.94 32.65 -15.78
CA PRO A 72 -1.26 33.87 -15.04
C PRO A 72 -2.66 33.86 -14.39
N GLU A 73 -3.64 33.19 -15.00
CA GLU A 73 -4.97 33.00 -14.41
C GLU A 73 -4.92 32.19 -13.12
N LEU A 74 -4.09 31.16 -13.08
CA LEU A 74 -3.92 30.32 -11.90
C LEU A 74 -3.20 31.10 -10.79
N SER A 75 -2.11 31.80 -11.12
CA SER A 75 -1.39 32.64 -10.17
C SER A 75 -2.28 33.72 -9.54
N ARG A 76 -3.13 34.37 -10.35
CA ARG A 76 -4.10 35.37 -9.85
C ARG A 76 -5.16 34.77 -8.93
N ARG A 77 -5.75 33.63 -9.30
CA ARG A 77 -6.79 32.95 -8.49
C ARG A 77 -6.25 32.42 -7.17
N LEU A 78 -5.00 31.97 -7.16
CA LEU A 78 -4.32 31.47 -5.97
C LEU A 78 -3.64 32.57 -5.16
N GLU A 79 -3.77 33.84 -5.57
CA GLU A 79 -3.18 35.01 -4.93
C GLU A 79 -1.65 34.91 -4.78
N VAL A 80 -0.93 34.45 -5.81
CA VAL A 80 0.53 34.24 -5.74
C VAL A 80 1.26 35.28 -6.60
N ALA A 81 2.08 36.12 -5.97
CA ALA A 81 2.96 37.06 -6.67
C ALA A 81 4.38 36.51 -6.86
N SER A 82 4.90 35.74 -5.90
CA SER A 82 6.17 35.03 -6.01
C SER A 82 6.12 33.72 -5.25
N GLU A 83 6.87 32.72 -5.72
CA GLU A 83 6.93 31.42 -5.06
C GLU A 83 8.29 30.73 -5.21
N LEU A 84 8.61 29.91 -4.22
CA LEU A 84 9.76 29.01 -4.24
C LEU A 84 9.25 27.59 -4.07
N VAL A 85 9.61 26.76 -5.04
CA VAL A 85 9.18 25.37 -5.11
C VAL A 85 10.38 24.46 -4.87
N ALA A 86 10.21 23.56 -3.90
CA ALA A 86 11.17 22.55 -3.54
C ALA A 86 10.58 21.15 -3.78
N PRO A 87 11.26 20.27 -4.54
CA PRO A 87 10.81 18.90 -4.71
C PRO A 87 10.93 18.15 -3.39
N VAL A 88 9.87 17.44 -3.03
CA VAL A 88 9.87 16.46 -1.96
C VAL A 88 10.28 15.14 -2.60
N ALA A 89 11.54 14.75 -2.42
CA ALA A 89 12.14 13.62 -3.14
C ALA A 89 12.93 12.69 -2.21
N ARG A 90 12.95 11.40 -2.58
CA ARG A 90 13.74 10.34 -1.92
C ARG A 90 14.64 9.69 -2.97
N GLY A 91 15.94 9.91 -2.87
CA GLY A 91 16.87 9.57 -3.95
C GLY A 91 16.45 10.31 -5.23
N ASP A 92 16.33 9.57 -6.34
CA ASP A 92 15.95 10.13 -7.64
C ASP A 92 14.43 10.24 -7.85
N ARG A 93 13.63 9.78 -6.88
CA ARG A 93 12.17 9.75 -7.00
C ARG A 93 11.54 10.97 -6.34
N ILE A 94 10.78 11.73 -7.12
CA ILE A 94 9.94 12.83 -6.63
C ILE A 94 8.62 12.23 -6.13
N ILE A 95 8.27 12.50 -4.88
CA ILE A 95 7.03 12.07 -4.25
C ILE A 95 6.08 13.25 -3.95
N GLY A 96 6.51 14.48 -4.24
CA GLY A 96 5.71 15.68 -4.04
C GLY A 96 6.48 16.97 -4.31
N ALA A 97 5.85 18.09 -3.99
CA ALA A 97 6.44 19.42 -4.04
C ALA A 97 5.99 20.22 -2.81
N LEU A 98 6.96 20.90 -2.19
CA LEU A 98 6.73 21.94 -1.18
C LEU A 98 6.78 23.28 -1.90
N VAL A 99 5.72 24.06 -1.72
CA VAL A 99 5.61 25.43 -2.22
C VAL A 99 5.59 26.36 -1.02
N ILE A 100 6.37 27.43 -1.10
CA ILE A 100 6.19 28.62 -0.27
C ILE A 100 5.97 29.80 -1.19
N GLY A 101 5.21 30.80 -0.74
CA GLY A 101 5.00 31.97 -1.57
C GLY A 101 4.57 33.20 -0.80
N TYR A 102 4.50 34.29 -1.56
CA TYR A 102 4.08 35.61 -1.12
C TYR A 102 2.97 36.12 -2.02
N ARG A 103 2.01 36.83 -1.43
CA ARG A 103 0.86 37.41 -2.14
C ARG A 103 1.20 38.74 -2.81
N GLU A 104 2.12 39.50 -2.22
CA GLU A 104 2.47 40.84 -2.70
C GLU A 104 3.97 41.01 -2.99
N ARG A 105 4.84 40.36 -2.21
CA ARG A 105 6.29 40.46 -2.40
C ARG A 105 6.68 39.85 -3.75
N ARG A 106 7.55 40.57 -4.45
CA ARG A 106 8.25 40.14 -5.66
C ARG A 106 9.75 40.20 -5.46
N GLY A 107 10.49 39.51 -6.33
CA GLY A 107 11.95 39.51 -6.37
C GLY A 107 12.59 38.25 -5.78
N PRO A 108 13.92 38.21 -5.76
CA PRO A 108 14.67 36.99 -5.52
C PRO A 108 14.53 36.46 -4.10
N PHE A 109 14.60 35.14 -3.99
CA PHE A 109 14.68 34.41 -2.72
C PHE A 109 16.11 34.35 -2.21
N SER A 110 16.31 34.79 -0.97
CA SER A 110 17.60 34.73 -0.28
C SER A 110 18.10 33.31 -0.09
N ASP A 111 19.41 33.13 0.03
CA ASP A 111 19.99 31.81 0.30
C ASP A 111 19.44 31.17 1.58
N ARG A 112 19.05 31.97 2.57
CA ARG A 112 18.44 31.47 3.80
C ARG A 112 17.08 30.84 3.52
N GLU A 113 16.22 31.52 2.75
CA GLU A 113 14.91 31.01 2.34
C GLU A 113 15.08 29.72 1.52
N GLN A 114 16.01 29.72 0.56
CA GLN A 114 16.31 28.55 -0.24
C GLN A 114 16.81 27.37 0.60
N ARG A 115 17.76 27.59 1.52
CA ARG A 115 18.28 26.54 2.42
C ARG A 115 17.20 25.97 3.32
N LEU A 116 16.39 26.82 3.95
CA LEU A 116 15.31 26.39 4.83
C LEU A 116 14.25 25.58 4.07
N THR A 117 13.83 26.07 2.91
CA THR A 117 12.82 25.39 2.08
C THR A 117 13.32 24.02 1.63
N ARG A 118 14.58 23.92 1.21
CA ARG A 118 15.20 22.64 0.83
C ARG A 118 15.27 21.67 2.02
N GLY A 119 15.67 22.15 3.20
CA GLY A 119 15.74 21.34 4.41
C GLY A 119 14.36 20.83 4.88
N ILE A 120 13.34 21.68 4.77
CA ILE A 120 11.95 21.28 5.07
C ILE A 120 11.47 20.26 4.05
N ALA A 121 11.65 20.49 2.74
CA ALA A 121 11.25 19.53 1.71
C ALA A 121 11.93 18.16 1.89
N HIS A 122 13.22 18.15 2.25
CA HIS A 122 13.94 16.92 2.57
C HIS A 122 13.34 16.19 3.78
N THR A 123 13.06 16.93 4.86
CA THR A 123 12.46 16.36 6.07
C THR A 123 11.03 15.85 5.79
N THR A 124 10.23 16.60 5.05
CA THR A 124 8.90 16.18 4.59
C THR A 124 8.98 14.87 3.80
N ALA A 125 9.99 14.70 2.93
CA ALA A 125 10.15 13.47 2.17
C ALA A 125 10.38 12.25 3.06
N ILE A 126 11.20 12.41 4.11
CA ILE A 126 11.44 11.35 5.10
C ILE A 126 10.15 11.01 5.84
N THR A 127 9.43 12.03 6.34
CA THR A 127 8.22 11.83 7.15
C THR A 127 7.09 11.18 6.36
N VAL A 128 6.86 11.61 5.11
CA VAL A 128 5.81 11.05 4.25
C VAL A 128 6.08 9.57 3.94
N GLU A 129 7.32 9.22 3.56
CA GLU A 129 7.65 7.83 3.24
C GLU A 129 7.58 6.93 4.48
N ASN A 130 8.04 7.42 5.64
CA ASN A 130 7.92 6.68 6.89
C ASN A 130 6.45 6.39 7.25
N GLY A 131 5.56 7.37 7.08
CA GLY A 131 4.12 7.17 7.28
C GLY A 131 3.54 6.11 6.36
N ARG A 132 3.93 6.13 5.07
CA ARG A 132 3.51 5.13 4.07
C ARG A 132 3.97 3.72 4.45
N LEU A 133 5.24 3.57 4.82
CA LEU A 133 5.81 2.28 5.23
C LEU A 133 5.14 1.71 6.49
N ILE A 134 4.83 2.58 7.47
CA ILE A 134 4.10 2.16 8.68
C ILE A 134 2.71 1.65 8.32
N ALA A 135 1.98 2.36 7.46
CA ALA A 135 0.64 1.94 7.02
C ALA A 135 0.68 0.59 6.28
N ASP A 136 1.65 0.41 5.37
CA ASP A 136 1.85 -0.84 4.63
C ASP A 136 2.14 -2.01 5.60
N LEU A 137 3.03 -1.80 6.59
CA LEU A 137 3.34 -2.79 7.62
C LEU A 137 2.13 -3.16 8.48
N GLN A 138 1.33 -2.17 8.88
CA GLN A 138 0.11 -2.41 9.65
C GLN A 138 -0.90 -3.26 8.87
N SER A 139 -1.08 -2.95 7.59
CA SER A 139 -1.96 -3.71 6.69
C SER A 139 -1.49 -5.17 6.52
N ALA A 140 -0.19 -5.37 6.26
CA ALA A 140 0.39 -6.71 6.15
C ALA A 140 0.27 -7.50 7.46
N ASN A 141 0.48 -6.86 8.61
CA ASN A 141 0.37 -7.51 9.91
C ASN A 141 -1.07 -7.91 10.24
N ARG A 142 -2.05 -7.07 9.85
CA ARG A 142 -3.46 -7.41 9.95
C ARG A 142 -3.81 -8.64 9.11
N LEU A 143 -3.43 -8.66 7.83
CA LEU A 143 -3.67 -9.81 6.94
C LEU A 143 -3.01 -11.09 7.47
N LYS A 144 -1.78 -10.98 8.00
CA LYS A 144 -1.10 -12.11 8.66
C LYS A 144 -1.89 -12.61 9.86
N SER A 145 -2.38 -11.71 10.70
CA SER A 145 -3.13 -12.05 11.92
C SER A 145 -4.46 -12.72 11.58
N GLU A 146 -5.17 -12.19 10.58
CA GLU A 146 -6.40 -12.80 10.05
C GLU A 146 -6.13 -14.20 9.49
N PHE A 147 -5.08 -14.36 8.67
CA PHE A 147 -4.69 -15.67 8.12
C PHE A 147 -4.37 -16.67 9.24
N VAL A 148 -3.54 -16.30 10.22
CA VAL A 148 -3.17 -17.19 11.33
C VAL A 148 -4.40 -17.58 12.16
N ALA A 149 -5.30 -16.62 12.42
CA ALA A 149 -6.53 -16.89 13.15
C ALA A 149 -7.42 -17.89 12.39
N THR A 150 -7.71 -17.62 11.11
CA THR A 150 -8.52 -18.50 10.27
C THR A 150 -7.91 -19.90 10.18
N MET A 151 -6.62 -20.01 9.86
CA MET A 151 -5.95 -21.32 9.77
C MET A 151 -5.99 -22.08 11.10
N SER A 152 -5.81 -21.38 12.23
CA SER A 152 -5.91 -22.03 13.56
C SER A 152 -7.31 -22.59 13.83
N HIS A 153 -8.36 -21.89 13.41
CA HIS A 153 -9.74 -22.37 13.55
C HIS A 153 -10.01 -23.56 12.64
N GLU A 154 -9.58 -23.49 11.39
CA GLU A 154 -9.76 -24.56 10.40
C GLU A 154 -8.94 -25.82 10.76
N LEU A 155 -7.78 -25.67 11.40
CA LEU A 155 -6.95 -26.80 11.83
C LEU A 155 -7.41 -27.45 13.15
N ARG A 156 -8.13 -26.71 14.01
CA ARG A 156 -8.60 -27.25 15.30
C ARG A 156 -9.58 -28.40 15.11
N THR A 157 -10.50 -28.27 14.16
CA THR A 157 -11.52 -29.29 13.87
C THR A 157 -10.91 -30.62 13.43
N PRO A 158 -10.05 -30.69 12.39
CA PRO A 158 -9.42 -31.95 12.00
C PRO A 158 -8.46 -32.49 13.05
N LEU A 159 -7.73 -31.63 13.77
CA LEU A 159 -6.82 -32.08 14.82
C LEU A 159 -7.56 -32.73 15.99
N ASN A 160 -8.71 -32.18 16.40
CA ASN A 160 -9.56 -32.78 17.45
C ASN A 160 -10.06 -34.16 17.05
N VAL A 161 -10.40 -34.37 15.77
CA VAL A 161 -10.83 -35.69 15.26
C VAL A 161 -9.67 -36.68 15.30
N ILE A 162 -8.48 -36.28 14.84
CA ILE A 162 -7.28 -37.14 14.87
C ILE A 162 -6.93 -37.52 16.32
N MET A 163 -6.95 -36.55 17.23
CA MET A 163 -6.61 -36.77 18.64
C MET A 163 -7.62 -37.67 19.34
N GLY A 164 -8.92 -37.46 19.13
CA GLY A 164 -9.96 -38.33 19.71
C GLY A 164 -9.81 -39.79 19.28
N TYR A 165 -9.46 -40.06 18.02
CA TYR A 165 -9.18 -41.43 17.57
C TYR A 165 -7.86 -41.98 18.14
N ALA A 166 -6.82 -41.16 18.27
CA ALA A 166 -5.56 -41.59 18.88
C ALA A 166 -5.72 -41.96 20.36
N GLU A 167 -6.51 -41.20 21.13
CA GLU A 167 -6.82 -41.49 22.53
C GLU A 167 -7.61 -42.79 22.67
N MET A 168 -8.64 -43.02 21.83
CA MET A 168 -9.40 -44.27 21.82
C MET A 168 -8.55 -45.51 21.54
N LEU A 169 -7.54 -45.38 20.68
CA LEU A 169 -6.57 -46.43 20.38
C LEU A 169 -5.60 -46.66 21.54
N ALA A 170 -5.16 -45.59 22.20
CA ALA A 170 -4.22 -45.64 23.32
C ALA A 170 -4.84 -46.27 24.58
N ASP A 171 -6.12 -45.99 24.86
CA ASP A 171 -6.84 -46.52 26.03
C ASP A 171 -7.21 -48.01 25.89
N GLY A 172 -6.93 -48.64 24.75
CA GLY A 172 -7.28 -50.04 24.48
C GLY A 172 -8.79 -50.30 24.44
N ILE A 173 -9.60 -49.24 24.34
CA ILE A 173 -11.07 -49.32 24.21
C ILE A 173 -11.44 -49.67 22.76
N PHE A 174 -10.56 -49.35 21.82
CA PHE A 174 -10.79 -49.51 20.39
C PHE A 174 -9.75 -50.48 19.79
N HIS A 175 -10.20 -51.67 19.39
CA HIS A 175 -9.41 -52.68 18.68
C HIS A 175 -10.06 -52.95 17.32
N PRO A 176 -9.88 -52.06 16.33
CA PRO A 176 -10.69 -52.10 15.14
C PRO A 176 -10.29 -53.30 14.29
N THR A 177 -11.29 -54.01 13.80
CA THR A 177 -11.08 -55.01 12.75
C THR A 177 -10.73 -54.31 11.44
N GLU A 178 -10.09 -55.00 10.49
CA GLU A 178 -9.63 -54.43 9.21
C GLU A 178 -10.68 -53.54 8.49
N PRO A 179 -12.00 -53.87 8.49
CA PRO A 179 -13.04 -53.02 7.89
C PRO A 179 -13.30 -51.68 8.64
N GLU A 180 -13.27 -51.68 9.97
CA GLU A 180 -13.58 -50.50 10.81
C GLU A 180 -12.47 -49.46 10.80
N TRP A 181 -11.22 -49.88 10.60
CA TRP A 181 -10.08 -49.00 10.35
C TRP A 181 -10.29 -48.12 9.13
N THR A 182 -10.75 -48.71 8.03
CA THR A 182 -11.03 -48.00 6.78
C THR A 182 -12.07 -46.89 6.96
N GLY A 183 -13.13 -47.15 7.74
CA GLY A 183 -14.16 -46.16 8.04
C GLY A 183 -13.66 -45.01 8.93
N THR A 184 -12.78 -45.33 9.88
CA THR A 184 -12.17 -44.34 10.79
C THR A 184 -11.20 -43.43 10.05
N ILE A 185 -10.31 -44.00 9.22
CA ILE A 185 -9.41 -43.25 8.34
C ILE A 185 -10.21 -42.38 7.36
N GLY A 186 -11.33 -42.90 6.83
CA GLY A 186 -12.22 -42.14 5.94
C GLY A 186 -12.79 -40.87 6.57
N ARG A 187 -13.21 -40.94 7.85
CA ARG A 187 -13.72 -39.77 8.59
C ARG A 187 -12.63 -38.76 8.90
N ILE A 188 -11.42 -39.22 9.23
CA ILE A 188 -10.25 -38.33 9.41
C ILE A 188 -9.93 -37.59 8.09
N GLN A 189 -9.95 -38.30 6.96
CA GLN A 189 -9.72 -37.71 5.64
C GLN A 189 -10.82 -36.71 5.25
N GLU A 190 -12.08 -36.98 5.55
CA GLU A 190 -13.19 -36.04 5.29
C GLU A 190 -13.02 -34.74 6.08
N HIS A 191 -12.72 -34.81 7.38
CA HIS A 191 -12.59 -33.63 8.23
C HIS A 191 -11.30 -32.84 7.97
N ALA A 192 -10.23 -33.47 7.52
CA ALA A 192 -8.99 -32.81 7.12
C ALA A 192 -9.12 -31.96 5.84
N TRP A 193 -10.16 -32.18 5.03
CA TRP A 193 -10.27 -31.62 3.67
C TRP A 193 -11.32 -30.51 3.50
N VAL A 194 -12.08 -30.17 4.55
CA VAL A 194 -13.19 -29.20 4.49
C VAL A 194 -12.75 -27.77 4.06
N GLY A 195 -11.46 -27.44 4.11
CA GLY A 195 -10.91 -26.17 3.61
C GLY A 195 -10.40 -26.17 2.15
N SER A 196 -10.47 -27.29 1.41
CA SER A 196 -9.89 -27.39 0.06
C SER A 196 -10.94 -27.53 -1.05
N SER A 197 -10.87 -26.61 -2.01
CA SER A 197 -11.80 -26.41 -3.13
C SER A 197 -12.17 -27.71 -3.89
N PRO A 198 -13.40 -27.85 -4.45
CA PRO A 198 -13.92 -29.07 -5.06
C PRO A 198 -13.08 -29.65 -6.23
N ALA A 199 -12.17 -28.86 -6.79
CA ALA A 199 -11.30 -29.24 -7.90
C ALA A 199 -10.31 -30.37 -7.56
N ALA A 200 -9.88 -30.52 -6.30
CA ALA A 200 -8.94 -31.56 -5.88
C ALA A 200 -9.58 -32.96 -5.80
N ARG A 201 -10.92 -33.04 -5.77
CA ARG A 201 -11.67 -34.29 -5.55
C ARG A 201 -11.71 -35.21 -6.78
N ARG A 202 -11.44 -34.70 -7.98
CA ARG A 202 -11.60 -35.44 -9.26
C ARG A 202 -10.37 -36.23 -9.73
N SER A 203 -9.19 -36.03 -9.15
CA SER A 203 -7.95 -36.65 -9.67
C SER A 203 -7.66 -38.04 -9.10
N ARG A 204 -8.37 -38.51 -8.06
CA ARG A 204 -8.09 -39.81 -7.42
C ARG A 204 -9.18 -40.87 -7.54
N SER A 205 -10.37 -40.56 -8.04
CA SER A 205 -11.39 -41.59 -8.33
C SER A 205 -11.07 -42.42 -9.59
N ALA A 206 -9.99 -42.14 -10.30
CA ALA A 206 -9.60 -42.86 -11.53
C ALA A 206 -8.58 -44.01 -11.30
N THR A 207 -8.06 -44.21 -10.09
CA THR A 207 -6.92 -45.14 -9.88
C THR A 207 -7.24 -46.40 -9.08
N SER A 208 -8.51 -46.70 -8.78
CA SER A 208 -8.90 -47.91 -8.03
C SER A 208 -10.01 -48.70 -8.74
N THR A 209 -9.74 -49.20 -9.93
CA THR A 209 -10.45 -50.38 -10.50
C THR A 209 -9.44 -51.27 -11.21
N SER A 210 -8.64 -52.01 -10.44
CA SER A 210 -7.98 -53.23 -10.93
C SER A 210 -7.77 -54.20 -9.77
N THR A 211 -8.86 -54.78 -9.29
CA THR A 211 -8.81 -56.00 -8.47
C THR A 211 -8.58 -57.19 -9.40
N GLY A 212 -7.63 -58.03 -9.02
CA GLY A 212 -7.11 -59.13 -9.83
C GLY A 212 -8.09 -60.27 -10.06
N CYS A 213 -7.73 -61.11 -11.03
CA CYS A 213 -8.27 -62.44 -11.21
C CYS A 213 -7.08 -63.41 -11.36
N SER A 214 -6.86 -64.23 -10.33
CA SER A 214 -6.19 -65.53 -10.45
C SER A 214 -7.24 -66.57 -10.09
N PRO A 215 -7.24 -67.73 -10.77
CA PRO A 215 -7.17 -68.94 -9.96
C PRO A 215 -6.28 -70.05 -10.56
N THR A 216 -5.80 -70.87 -9.63
CA THR A 216 -4.98 -72.08 -9.74
C THR A 216 -5.80 -73.32 -10.15
N SER A 217 -5.19 -74.27 -10.88
CA SER A 217 -5.32 -75.77 -10.84
C SER A 217 -4.98 -76.34 -12.23
N ALA A 218 -4.48 -77.55 -12.48
CA ALA A 218 -3.90 -78.68 -11.76
C ALA A 218 -3.35 -79.67 -12.84
N ALA A 219 -2.41 -80.54 -12.43
CA ALA A 219 -2.15 -81.91 -12.95
C ALA A 219 -2.20 -82.19 -14.47
N SER A 220 -1.03 -82.48 -15.05
CA SER A 220 -0.58 -83.81 -15.54
C SER A 220 0.71 -83.69 -16.34
#